data_AF-A0A1Y5DJ52-F1
#
_entry.id   AF-A0A1Y5DJ52-F1
#
_cell.length_a   1.000
_cell.length_b   1.000
_cell.length_c   1.000
_cell.angle_alpha   90.00
_cell.angle_beta   90.00
_cell.angle_gamma   90.00
#
_symmetry.space_group_name_H-M   'P 1'
#
loop_
_entity.id
_entity.type
_entity.pdbx_description
1 polymer ?
#
loop_
_entity_poly.entity_id
_entity_poly.type
_entity_poly.pdbx_seq_one_letter_code
_entity_poly.pdbx_strand_id
1 'polypeptide(L)'
;MRKVTLYMTILLITFTLYGCAKSSNVQLIENRNVQLQKDDAPIRLVYKEYKGGGGSFNPYLIGQIKSSIASELLEKDTLASISRHGEFKKISLIQTRAVKHDTKNKFIKEVWVVEDERSDKYAYLVTFTFPASGGTDIYLSGGYKTFDEMLSK
;
A
#
# COMPACT_ATOMS: atom_id res chain seq x y z
N MET A 1 17.40 22.80 -52.32
CA MET A 1 16.76 21.61 -51.70
C MET A 1 17.50 21.14 -50.44
N ARG A 2 17.85 22.03 -49.49
CA ARG A 2 18.62 21.69 -48.27
C ARG A 2 17.85 21.84 -46.96
N LYS A 3 16.69 22.52 -46.97
CA LYS A 3 15.88 22.78 -45.76
C LYS A 3 14.92 21.64 -45.41
N VAL A 4 14.48 20.85 -46.40
CA VAL A 4 13.47 19.78 -46.21
C VAL A 4 14.05 18.60 -45.40
N THR A 5 15.34 18.33 -45.55
CA THR A 5 16.02 17.24 -44.84
C THR A 5 16.16 17.49 -43.33
N LEU A 6 16.27 18.76 -42.92
CA LEU A 6 16.46 19.12 -41.51
C LEU A 6 15.18 18.94 -40.67
N TYR A 7 14.01 19.23 -41.26
CA TYR A 7 12.73 19.08 -40.57
C TYR A 7 12.33 17.61 -40.37
N MET A 8 12.75 16.72 -41.26
CA MET A 8 12.42 15.29 -41.16
C MET A 8 13.22 14.57 -40.06
N THR A 9 14.48 14.97 -39.82
CA THR A 9 15.31 14.41 -38.74
C THR A 9 14.87 14.84 -37.35
N ILE A 10 14.39 16.08 -37.18
CA ILE A 10 13.88 16.58 -35.90
C ILE A 10 12.58 15.86 -35.51
N LEU A 11 11.73 15.53 -36.49
CA LEU A 11 10.49 14.77 -36.28
C LEU A 11 10.74 13.30 -35.91
N LEU A 12 11.81 12.67 -36.37
CA LEU A 12 12.12 11.28 -35.98
C LEU A 12 12.61 11.15 -34.53
N ILE A 13 13.40 12.11 -34.06
CA ILE A 13 14.01 12.08 -32.72
C ILE A 13 12.94 12.26 -31.63
N THR A 14 11.89 13.05 -31.89
CA THR A 14 10.80 13.26 -30.92
C THR A 14 9.93 12.02 -30.72
N PHE A 15 9.69 11.20 -31.76
CA PHE A 15 8.94 9.95 -31.63
C PHE A 15 9.71 8.86 -30.87
N THR A 16 11.04 8.79 -31.02
CA THR A 16 11.86 7.82 -30.27
C THR A 16 11.99 8.15 -28.78
N LEU A 17 11.96 9.45 -28.42
CA LEU A 17 12.05 9.88 -27.02
C LEU A 17 10.73 9.71 -26.25
N TYR A 18 9.58 9.83 -26.92
CA TYR A 18 8.26 9.64 -26.29
C TYR A 18 8.01 8.17 -25.89
N GLY A 19 8.59 7.21 -26.63
CA GLY A 19 8.50 5.78 -26.32
C GLY A 19 9.34 5.35 -25.12
N CYS A 20 10.51 5.96 -24.89
CA CYS A 20 11.40 5.56 -23.80
C CYS A 20 10.91 6.01 -22.42
N ALA A 21 10.35 7.22 -22.31
CA ALA A 21 9.91 7.80 -21.03
C ALA A 21 8.69 7.08 -20.40
N LYS A 22 7.86 6.41 -21.20
CA LYS A 22 6.74 5.61 -20.67
C LYS A 22 7.22 4.31 -20.00
N SER A 23 8.22 3.64 -20.57
CA SER A 23 8.74 2.38 -20.01
C SER A 23 9.46 2.59 -18.67
N SER A 24 10.19 3.71 -18.52
CA SER A 24 10.98 3.99 -17.33
C SER A 24 10.11 4.23 -16.08
N ASN A 25 8.97 4.89 -16.24
CA ASN A 25 8.09 5.21 -15.12
C ASN A 25 7.35 3.97 -14.59
N VAL A 26 6.88 3.09 -15.48
CA VAL A 26 6.22 1.83 -15.08
C VAL A 26 7.21 0.93 -14.34
N GLN A 27 8.42 0.77 -14.87
CA GLN A 27 9.45 -0.06 -14.25
C GLN A 27 9.93 0.49 -12.89
N LEU A 28 9.98 1.82 -12.74
CA LEU A 28 10.30 2.44 -11.46
C LEU A 28 9.23 2.15 -10.39
N ILE A 29 7.94 2.13 -10.76
CA ILE A 29 6.86 1.76 -9.84
C ILE A 29 6.94 0.29 -9.45
N GLU A 30 7.18 -0.60 -10.41
CA GLU A 30 7.31 -2.02 -10.12
C GLU A 30 8.41 -2.27 -9.09
N ASN A 31 9.59 -1.66 -9.30
CA ASN A 31 10.68 -1.73 -8.34
C ASN A 31 10.32 -1.15 -6.97
N ARG A 32 9.60 -0.02 -6.93
CA ARG A 32 9.12 0.57 -5.67
C ARG A 32 8.09 -0.31 -4.96
N ASN A 33 7.17 -0.92 -5.69
CA ASN A 33 6.19 -1.85 -5.13
C ASN A 33 6.85 -3.13 -4.60
N VAL A 34 7.88 -3.65 -5.28
CA VAL A 34 8.69 -4.76 -4.77
C VAL A 34 9.37 -4.36 -3.46
N GLN A 35 9.91 -3.14 -3.37
CA GLN A 35 10.51 -2.65 -2.13
C GLN A 35 9.47 -2.49 -1.02
N LEU A 36 8.34 -1.84 -1.30
CA LEU A 36 7.23 -1.69 -0.34
C LEU A 36 6.74 -3.05 0.17
N GLN A 37 6.69 -4.06 -0.71
CA GLN A 37 6.33 -5.42 -0.31
C GLN A 37 7.38 -6.07 0.60
N LYS A 38 8.68 -5.85 0.34
CA LYS A 38 9.77 -6.34 1.20
C LYS A 38 9.76 -5.65 2.58
N ASP A 39 9.39 -4.38 2.59
CA ASP A 39 9.26 -3.57 3.81
C ASP A 39 7.92 -3.81 4.54
N ASP A 40 7.13 -4.78 4.06
CA ASP A 40 5.81 -5.13 4.60
C ASP A 40 4.89 -3.89 4.76
N ALA A 41 4.99 -2.96 3.81
CA ALA A 41 4.15 -1.77 3.78
C ALA A 41 2.68 -2.14 3.51
N PRO A 42 1.71 -1.52 4.20
CA PRO A 42 0.28 -1.75 3.98
C PRO A 42 -0.24 -1.05 2.71
N ILE A 43 0.66 -0.58 1.83
CA ILE A 43 0.33 0.19 0.63
C ILE A 43 1.04 -0.35 -0.62
N ARG A 44 0.47 -0.04 -1.77
CA ARG A 44 1.11 -0.15 -3.08
C ARG A 44 0.89 1.14 -3.88
N LEU A 45 1.81 1.45 -4.78
CA LEU A 45 1.69 2.55 -5.72
C LEU A 45 1.03 2.06 -7.01
N VAL A 46 0.08 2.84 -7.52
CA VAL A 46 -0.56 2.59 -8.82
C VAL A 46 -0.37 3.80 -9.71
N TYR A 47 0.06 3.55 -10.94
CA TYR A 47 0.13 4.56 -11.99
C TYR A 47 -1.26 4.87 -12.52
N LYS A 48 -1.58 6.15 -12.65
CA LYS A 48 -2.76 6.61 -13.38
C LYS A 48 -2.34 7.59 -14.46
N GLU A 49 -2.52 7.21 -15.71
CA GLU A 49 -2.31 8.09 -16.87
C GLU A 49 -3.53 8.99 -17.08
N TYR A 50 -3.29 10.27 -17.38
CA TYR A 50 -4.36 11.23 -17.68
C TYR A 50 -4.60 11.31 -19.19
N LYS A 51 -5.87 11.53 -19.59
CA LYS A 51 -6.28 11.58 -21.01
C LYS A 51 -5.56 12.66 -21.83
N GLY A 52 -4.96 13.68 -21.20
CA GLY A 52 -4.21 14.76 -21.85
C GLY A 52 -2.69 14.60 -21.82
N GLY A 53 -2.18 13.43 -21.43
CA GLY A 53 -0.76 13.21 -21.17
C GLY A 53 -0.37 13.50 -19.71
N GLY A 54 0.78 12.97 -19.31
CA GLY A 54 1.21 12.94 -17.91
C GLY A 54 0.52 11.84 -17.10
N GLY A 55 1.05 11.56 -15.90
CA GLY A 55 0.46 10.59 -14.99
C GLY A 55 0.80 10.88 -13.54
N SER A 56 0.02 10.33 -12.62
CA SER A 56 0.27 10.42 -11.18
C SER A 56 0.49 9.05 -10.57
N PHE A 57 1.27 9.04 -9.49
CA PHE A 57 1.45 7.88 -8.63
C PHE A 57 0.58 8.08 -7.41
N ASN A 58 -0.37 7.18 -7.19
CA ASN A 58 -1.26 7.27 -6.04
C ASN A 58 -1.07 6.04 -5.16
N PRO A 59 -0.89 6.21 -3.83
CA PRO A 59 -0.86 5.10 -2.91
C PRO A 59 -2.26 4.49 -2.76
N TYR A 60 -2.30 3.17 -2.60
CA TYR A 60 -3.50 2.40 -2.33
C TYR A 60 -3.23 1.39 -1.22
N LEU A 61 -4.18 1.21 -0.33
CA LEU A 61 -4.11 0.14 0.66
C LEU A 61 -4.16 -1.22 -0.04
N ILE A 62 -3.33 -2.16 0.44
CA ILE A 62 -3.35 -3.54 -0.05
C ILE A 62 -4.49 -4.33 0.60
N GLY A 63 -4.83 -5.46 -0.01
CA GLY A 63 -5.89 -6.35 0.47
C GLY A 63 -7.30 -5.88 0.11
N GLN A 64 -8.27 -6.69 0.50
CA GLN A 64 -9.69 -6.46 0.26
C GLN A 64 -10.39 -6.12 1.56
N ILE A 65 -11.27 -5.11 1.54
CA ILE A 65 -12.08 -4.75 2.71
C ILE A 65 -12.87 -5.98 3.18
N LYS A 66 -12.59 -6.40 4.41
CA LYS A 66 -13.19 -7.60 5.00
C LYS A 66 -13.02 -7.51 6.51
N SER A 67 -14.02 -8.00 7.25
CA SER A 67 -13.91 -8.15 8.70
C SER A 67 -12.68 -8.97 9.06
N SER A 68 -11.99 -8.52 10.12
CA SER A 68 -10.86 -9.25 10.68
C SER A 68 -11.28 -10.62 11.19
N ILE A 69 -10.32 -11.55 11.19
CA ILE A 69 -10.43 -12.82 11.91
C ILE A 69 -10.27 -12.68 13.43
N ALA A 70 -9.85 -11.50 13.91
CA ALA A 70 -9.67 -11.25 15.32
C ALA A 70 -11.01 -11.26 16.07
N SER A 71 -11.08 -12.06 17.13
CA SER A 71 -12.16 -12.00 18.11
C SER A 71 -12.02 -10.75 18.98
N GLU A 72 -13.02 -10.43 19.80
CA GLU A 72 -13.01 -9.22 20.65
C GLU A 72 -11.73 -9.08 21.51
N LEU A 73 -11.23 -10.17 22.07
CA LEU A 73 -9.99 -10.15 22.87
C LEU A 73 -8.77 -9.87 21.99
N LEU A 74 -8.63 -10.59 20.87
CA LEU A 74 -7.51 -10.43 19.96
C LEU A 74 -7.52 -9.03 19.30
N GLU A 75 -8.70 -8.47 19.06
CA GLU A 75 -8.86 -7.10 18.57
C GLU A 75 -8.33 -6.08 19.58
N LYS A 76 -8.73 -6.20 20.85
CA LYS A 76 -8.21 -5.34 21.93
C LYS A 76 -6.69 -5.42 22.04
N ASP A 77 -6.12 -6.62 21.99
CA ASP A 77 -4.66 -6.81 22.07
C ASP A 77 -3.94 -6.26 20.84
N THR A 78 -4.55 -6.37 19.66
CA THR A 78 -4.02 -5.81 18.41
C THR A 78 -4.03 -4.28 18.46
N LEU A 79 -5.14 -3.67 18.86
CA LEU A 79 -5.23 -2.22 19.03
C LEU A 79 -4.28 -1.71 20.11
N ALA A 80 -4.13 -2.41 21.23
CA ALA A 80 -3.15 -2.07 22.24
C ALA A 80 -1.71 -2.16 21.70
N SER A 81 -1.43 -3.12 20.82
CA SER A 81 -0.13 -3.25 20.16
C SER A 81 0.12 -2.12 19.15
N ILE A 82 -0.89 -1.75 18.35
CA ILE A 82 -0.82 -0.61 17.43
C ILE A 82 -0.63 0.71 18.20
N SER A 83 -1.38 0.91 19.28
CA SER A 83 -1.28 2.11 20.12
C SER A 83 0.12 2.27 20.69
N ARG A 84 0.73 1.18 21.17
CA ARG A 84 2.11 1.18 21.67
C ARG A 84 3.12 1.41 20.55
N HIS A 85 2.96 0.75 19.41
CA HIS A 85 3.89 0.87 18.28
C HIS A 85 3.87 2.27 17.66
N GLY A 86 2.69 2.89 17.52
CA GLY A 86 2.52 4.22 16.96
C GLY A 86 2.59 5.36 17.99
N GLU A 87 2.89 5.06 19.25
CA GLU A 87 2.92 6.02 20.37
C GLU A 87 1.62 6.84 20.50
N PHE A 88 0.49 6.24 20.17
CA PHE A 88 -0.81 6.88 20.26
C PHE A 88 -1.36 6.79 21.68
N LYS A 89 -2.01 7.87 22.14
CA LYS A 89 -2.74 7.87 23.42
C LYS A 89 -4.05 7.10 23.34
N LYS A 90 -4.77 7.27 22.23
CA LYS A 90 -6.05 6.62 21.96
C LYS A 90 -6.20 6.43 20.46
N ILE A 91 -6.74 5.28 20.08
CA ILE A 91 -7.08 4.95 18.70
C ILE A 91 -8.44 4.26 18.62
N SER A 92 -9.07 4.35 17.46
CA SER A 92 -10.25 3.57 17.07
C SER A 92 -9.96 2.79 15.79
N LEU A 93 -10.52 1.59 15.68
CA LEU A 93 -10.48 0.81 14.44
C LEU A 93 -11.50 1.39 13.45
N ILE A 94 -11.04 1.73 12.24
CA ILE A 94 -11.89 2.28 11.17
C ILE A 94 -12.23 1.19 10.15
N GLN A 95 -11.23 0.42 9.73
CA GLN A 95 -11.38 -0.56 8.67
C GLN A 95 -10.33 -1.66 8.81
N THR A 96 -10.70 -2.87 8.40
CA THR A 96 -9.78 -4.00 8.22
C THR A 96 -9.82 -4.49 6.79
N ARG A 97 -8.69 -5.02 6.32
CA ARG A 97 -8.55 -5.56 4.98
C ARG A 97 -7.78 -6.87 5.01
N ALA A 98 -8.32 -7.89 4.37
CA ALA A 98 -7.66 -9.18 4.20
C ALA A 98 -6.57 -9.08 3.13
N VAL A 99 -5.31 -9.35 3.50
CA VAL A 99 -4.19 -9.43 2.55
C VAL A 99 -3.91 -10.88 2.19
N LYS A 100 -3.74 -11.73 3.21
CA LYS A 100 -3.50 -13.17 3.04
C LYS A 100 -4.07 -13.93 4.22
N HIS A 101 -5.04 -14.81 3.99
CA HIS A 101 -5.61 -15.66 5.04
C HIS A 101 -5.21 -17.11 4.73
N ASP A 102 -4.03 -17.52 5.20
CA ASP A 102 -3.55 -18.88 5.04
C ASP A 102 -3.78 -19.68 6.32
N THR A 103 -4.98 -20.22 6.43
CA THR A 103 -5.41 -20.99 7.62
C THR A 103 -4.68 -22.31 7.74
N LYS A 104 -4.13 -22.86 6.64
CA LYS A 104 -3.33 -24.11 6.66
C LYS A 104 -1.97 -23.87 7.31
N ASN A 105 -1.32 -22.77 6.96
CA ASN A 105 -0.04 -22.39 7.53
C ASN A 105 -0.17 -21.53 8.81
N LYS A 106 -1.39 -21.40 9.34
CA LYS A 106 -1.69 -20.63 10.57
C LYS A 106 -1.12 -19.21 10.53
N PHE A 107 -1.19 -18.60 9.35
CA PHE A 107 -0.55 -17.33 9.04
C PHE A 107 -1.54 -16.41 8.37
N ILE A 108 -1.87 -15.31 9.02
CA ILE A 108 -2.86 -14.35 8.53
C ILE A 108 -2.24 -12.97 8.49
N LYS A 109 -2.33 -12.30 7.34
CA LYS A 109 -1.96 -10.89 7.16
C LYS A 109 -3.20 -10.06 6.84
N GLU A 110 -3.37 -8.98 7.60
CA GLU A 110 -4.44 -8.02 7.45
C GLU A 110 -3.89 -6.59 7.52
N VAL A 111 -4.49 -5.65 6.80
CA VAL A 111 -4.26 -4.23 7.02
C VAL A 111 -5.32 -3.71 7.98
N TRP A 112 -4.88 -3.06 9.05
CA TRP A 112 -5.73 -2.41 10.04
C TRP A 112 -5.56 -0.91 9.90
N VAL A 113 -6.65 -0.21 9.61
CA VAL A 113 -6.70 1.25 9.56
C VAL A 113 -7.28 1.75 10.86
N VAL A 114 -6.49 2.56 11.56
CA VAL A 114 -6.88 3.17 12.82
C VAL A 114 -6.93 4.69 12.69
N GLU A 115 -7.74 5.33 13.50
CA GLU A 115 -7.79 6.79 13.64
C GLU A 115 -7.32 7.17 15.05
N ASP A 116 -6.45 8.17 15.14
CA ASP A 116 -5.97 8.71 16.42
C ASP A 116 -6.91 9.80 16.97
N GLU A 117 -6.61 10.29 18.17
CA GLU A 117 -7.39 11.37 18.81
C GLU A 117 -7.38 12.71 18.03
N ARG A 118 -6.49 12.88 17.05
CA ARG A 118 -6.37 14.07 16.20
C ARG A 118 -7.09 13.88 14.86
N SER A 119 -7.81 12.77 14.69
CA SER A 119 -8.46 12.37 13.44
C SER A 119 -7.48 12.09 12.30
N ASP A 120 -6.20 11.87 12.61
CA ASP A 120 -5.24 11.34 11.67
C ASP A 120 -5.42 9.82 11.54
N LYS A 121 -5.46 9.33 10.31
CA LYS A 121 -5.67 7.91 10.01
C LYS A 121 -4.36 7.23 9.65
N TYR A 122 -4.11 6.06 10.20
CA TYR A 122 -2.90 5.29 9.96
C TYR A 122 -3.23 3.84 9.61
N ALA A 123 -2.54 3.29 8.62
CA ALA A 123 -2.59 1.87 8.27
C ALA A 123 -1.38 1.12 8.82
N TYR A 124 -1.66 -0.05 9.37
CA TYR A 124 -0.69 -1.01 9.87
C TYR A 124 -0.90 -2.34 9.16
N LEU A 125 0.18 -2.98 8.73
CA LEU A 125 0.11 -4.39 8.33
C LEU A 125 0.27 -5.24 9.59
N VAL A 126 -0.77 -5.97 9.93
CA VAL A 126 -0.86 -6.87 11.09
C VAL A 126 -0.72 -8.30 10.61
N THR A 127 0.19 -9.04 11.24
CA THR A 127 0.38 -10.47 10.99
C THR A 127 0.05 -11.25 12.25
N PHE A 128 -0.90 -12.17 12.15
CA PHE A 128 -1.23 -13.14 13.18
C PHE A 128 -0.59 -14.48 12.86
N THR A 129 0.12 -15.04 13.85
CA THR A 129 0.59 -16.43 13.80
C THR A 129 0.04 -17.23 14.96
N PHE A 130 -0.40 -18.46 14.70
CA PHE A 130 -0.99 -19.34 15.71
C PHE A 130 -0.06 -20.51 16.02
N PRO A 131 0.88 -20.37 16.98
CA PRO A 131 1.83 -21.43 17.30
C PRO A 131 1.14 -22.70 17.81
N ALA A 132 1.80 -23.85 17.63
CA ALA A 132 1.26 -25.15 18.03
C ALA A 132 1.09 -25.29 19.56
N SER A 133 1.88 -24.55 20.33
CA SER A 133 1.77 -24.45 21.79
C SER A 133 0.50 -23.74 22.28
N GLY A 134 -0.27 -23.13 21.37
CA GLY A 134 -1.42 -22.29 21.69
C GLY A 134 -1.04 -20.81 21.82
N GLY A 135 -2.06 -19.95 21.80
CA GLY A 135 -1.92 -18.49 21.75
C GLY A 135 -1.88 -17.94 20.32
N THR A 136 -1.66 -16.63 20.23
CA THR A 136 -1.54 -15.88 18.98
C THR A 136 -0.42 -14.85 19.14
N ASP A 137 0.56 -14.88 18.26
CA ASP A 137 1.55 -13.81 18.19
C ASP A 137 1.07 -12.74 17.19
N ILE A 138 1.28 -11.48 17.55
CA ILE A 138 0.90 -10.31 16.76
C ILE A 138 2.17 -9.60 16.33
N TYR A 139 2.43 -9.56 15.03
CA TYR A 139 3.51 -8.78 14.45
C TYR A 139 2.94 -7.58 13.71
N LEU A 140 3.53 -6.42 13.95
CA LEU A 140 3.15 -5.17 13.31
C LEU A 140 4.26 -4.70 12.40
N SER A 141 3.87 -4.24 11.21
CA SER A 141 4.78 -3.66 10.23
C SER A 141 4.24 -2.32 9.76
N GLY A 142 5.04 -1.28 10.00
CA GLY A 142 4.84 0.08 9.54
C GLY A 142 3.67 0.82 10.17
N GLY A 143 3.74 2.16 10.21
CA GLY A 143 2.61 3.05 10.47
C GLY A 143 2.53 4.06 9.34
N TYR A 144 1.61 3.85 8.40
CA TYR A 144 1.50 4.68 7.20
C TYR A 144 0.33 5.63 7.33
N LYS A 145 0.58 6.94 7.22
CA LYS A 145 -0.51 7.92 7.19
C LYS A 145 -1.39 7.66 5.96
N THR A 146 -2.70 7.64 6.18
CA THR A 146 -3.72 7.34 5.18
C THR A 146 -4.66 8.51 4.98
N PHE A 147 -5.30 8.54 3.82
CA PHE A 147 -6.25 9.56 3.41
C PHE A 147 -7.57 8.89 3.02
N ASP A 148 -8.66 9.65 3.04
CA ASP A 148 -10.01 9.12 2.83
C ASP A 148 -10.16 8.46 1.44
N GLU A 149 -9.43 8.95 0.43
CA GLU A 149 -9.43 8.37 -0.92
C GLU A 149 -8.90 6.94 -0.94
N MET A 150 -8.05 6.57 0.03
CA MET A 150 -7.47 5.23 0.15
C MET A 150 -8.44 4.22 0.80
N LEU A 151 -9.46 4.69 1.53
CA LEU A 151 -10.38 3.83 2.30
C LEU A 151 -11.53 3.27 1.46
N SER A 152 -11.85 3.94 0.35
CA SER A 152 -13.03 3.69 -0.50
C SER A 152 -12.85 2.60 -1.56
N LYS A 153 -11.62 2.13 -1.78
CA LYS A 153 -11.24 1.18 -2.84
C LYS A 153 -10.61 -0.06 -2.25
#